data_AF-A0A2V7Q5P1-F1
#
_entry.id   AF-A0A2V7Q5P1-F1
#
_cell.length_a   1.000
_cell.length_b   1.000
_cell.length_c   1.000
_cell.angle_alpha   90.00
_cell.angle_beta   90.00
_cell.angle_gamma   90.00
#
_symmetry.space_group_name_H-M   'P 1'
#
loop_
_entity.id
_entity.type
_entity.pdbx_description
1 polymer ?
#
loop_
_entity_poly.entity_id
_entity_poly.type
_entity_poly.pdbx_seq_one_letter_code
_entity_poly.pdbx_strand_id
1 'polypeptide(L)'
;MQQCIKPRCRNFLVRAAGIRCFPQAFRTYRWGVSAYEDLDAFKACYQLTLAVHRLAEKLEERDATLSGHLWAAALCASSRIARGSGFRNRRMFAACVDRTLSALSEISYYLDMGYAMGLIAKDEHQEIESLGGRALFYSMKLVMSLAGGSPDEPGPSPLGR
;
A
#
# COMPACT_ATOMS: atom_id res chain seq x y z
N MET A 1 -27.30 -45.43 34.77
CA MET A 1 -27.29 -43.99 35.06
C MET A 1 -25.84 -43.53 34.96
N GLN A 2 -25.39 -42.51 34.24
CA GLN A 2 -26.00 -41.48 33.38
C GLN A 2 -24.88 -41.01 32.43
N GLN A 3 -25.19 -40.89 31.14
CA GLN A 3 -24.30 -40.32 30.11
C GLN A 3 -24.23 -38.81 30.29
N CYS A 4 -23.04 -38.21 30.11
CA CYS A 4 -22.89 -36.76 30.07
C CYS A 4 -22.56 -36.28 28.64
N ILE A 5 -23.13 -35.13 28.31
CA ILE A 5 -23.56 -34.68 26.99
C ILE A 5 -22.50 -33.80 26.33
N LYS A 6 -22.27 -33.99 25.02
CA LYS A 6 -21.45 -33.11 24.15
C LYS A 6 -22.02 -31.69 24.06
N PRO A 7 -21.17 -30.66 23.88
CA PRO A 7 -21.54 -29.52 23.06
C PRO A 7 -20.81 -29.54 21.70
N ARG A 8 -21.66 -29.39 20.68
CA ARG A 8 -21.41 -29.39 19.25
C ARG A 8 -21.00 -27.97 18.83
N CYS A 9 -19.72 -27.75 18.50
CA CYS A 9 -19.30 -26.49 17.88
C CYS A 9 -19.88 -26.43 16.46
N ARG A 10 -20.72 -25.41 16.24
CA ARG A 10 -21.44 -25.16 15.00
C ARG A 10 -20.48 -24.66 13.92
N ASN A 11 -20.52 -25.30 12.76
CA ASN A 11 -20.01 -24.79 11.49
C ASN A 11 -20.62 -23.41 11.22
N PHE A 12 -19.79 -22.37 11.19
CA PHE A 12 -20.18 -21.06 10.69
C PHE A 12 -19.98 -21.04 9.19
N LEU A 13 -21.03 -21.48 8.48
CA LEU A 13 -21.10 -21.50 7.03
C LEU A 13 -21.62 -20.11 6.60
N VAL A 14 -20.71 -19.17 6.36
CA VAL A 14 -21.08 -17.88 5.76
C VAL A 14 -21.34 -18.12 4.27
N ARG A 15 -22.62 -17.98 3.94
CA ARG A 15 -23.18 -18.02 2.58
C ARG A 15 -22.45 -17.03 1.67
N ALA A 16 -22.01 -17.55 0.52
CA ALA A 16 -21.70 -16.77 -0.66
C ALA A 16 -22.96 -15.99 -1.09
N ALA A 17 -22.96 -14.68 -0.90
CA ALA A 17 -23.92 -13.77 -1.51
C ALA A 17 -23.18 -13.03 -2.64
N GLY A 18 -23.66 -13.26 -3.86
CA GLY A 18 -23.06 -12.76 -5.09
C GLY A 18 -22.79 -11.26 -5.08
N ILE A 19 -21.51 -10.92 -5.06
CA ILE A 19 -21.04 -9.62 -5.51
C ILE A 19 -21.09 -9.69 -7.04
N ARG A 20 -22.12 -9.09 -7.63
CA ARG A 20 -22.14 -8.79 -9.06
C ARG A 20 -20.98 -7.83 -9.32
N CYS A 21 -19.87 -8.36 -9.81
CA CYS A 21 -18.81 -7.56 -10.41
C CYS A 21 -19.40 -6.96 -11.69
N PHE A 22 -19.91 -5.73 -11.60
CA PHE A 22 -20.25 -4.96 -12.78
C PHE A 22 -18.93 -4.59 -13.48
N PRO A 23 -18.71 -4.97 -14.75
CA PRO A 23 -17.59 -4.47 -15.51
C PRO A 23 -17.95 -3.03 -15.89
N GLN A 24 -17.72 -2.10 -14.98
CA GLN A 24 -17.87 -0.69 -15.30
C GLN A 24 -16.68 -0.32 -16.17
N ALA A 25 -16.90 -0.34 -17.48
CA ALA A 25 -15.98 0.22 -18.45
C ALA A 25 -15.73 1.69 -18.06
N PHE A 26 -14.59 1.93 -17.41
CA PHE A 26 -14.12 3.27 -17.10
C PHE A 26 -13.68 3.94 -18.41
N ARG A 27 -14.67 4.45 -19.14
CA ARG A 27 -14.44 5.41 -20.22
C ARG A 27 -13.79 6.65 -19.63
N THR A 28 -12.68 7.00 -20.23
CA THR A 28 -11.81 8.14 -20.02
C THR A 28 -12.59 9.45 -19.91
N TYR A 29 -12.57 10.06 -18.72
CA TYR A 29 -12.86 11.48 -18.54
C TYR A 29 -11.53 12.25 -18.44
N ARG A 30 -11.54 13.49 -18.92
CA ARG A 30 -10.39 14.38 -19.22
C ARG A 30 -9.44 14.73 -18.05
N TRP A 31 -9.63 14.13 -16.87
CA TRP A 31 -8.73 14.15 -15.72
C TRP A 31 -8.68 12.78 -15.03
N GLY A 32 -8.50 11.72 -15.82
CA GLY A 32 -8.42 10.35 -15.32
C GLY A 32 -7.15 10.15 -14.50
N VAL A 33 -7.30 9.97 -13.18
CA VAL A 33 -6.26 9.32 -12.38
C VAL A 33 -6.12 7.90 -12.94
N SER A 34 -4.91 7.52 -13.37
CA SER A 34 -4.65 6.19 -13.91
C SER A 34 -5.10 5.11 -12.93
N ALA A 35 -5.51 3.95 -13.44
CA ALA A 35 -5.69 2.77 -12.61
C ALA A 35 -4.40 2.52 -11.82
N TYR A 36 -4.49 2.09 -10.57
CA TYR A 36 -3.29 1.97 -9.73
C TYR A 36 -2.30 0.95 -10.31
N GLU A 37 -2.79 -0.05 -11.02
CA GLU A 37 -2.01 -1.07 -11.71
C GLU A 37 -1.06 -0.48 -12.76
N ASP A 38 -1.38 0.69 -13.32
CA ASP A 38 -0.56 1.35 -14.33
C ASP A 38 0.53 2.24 -13.72
N LEU A 39 0.40 2.61 -12.44
CA LEU A 39 1.32 3.52 -11.76
C LEU A 39 2.66 2.84 -11.45
N ASP A 40 3.76 3.40 -11.94
CA ASP A 40 5.11 2.89 -11.64
C ASP A 40 5.39 2.86 -10.13
N ALA A 41 4.88 3.85 -9.39
CA ALA A 41 4.98 3.89 -7.93
C ALA A 41 4.31 2.69 -7.28
N PHE A 42 3.12 2.30 -7.76
CA PHE A 42 2.44 1.11 -7.25
C PHE A 42 3.23 -0.15 -7.57
N LYS A 43 3.68 -0.32 -8.83
CA LYS A 43 4.46 -1.50 -9.25
C LYS A 43 5.73 -1.66 -8.40
N ALA A 44 6.46 -0.56 -8.18
CA ALA A 44 7.67 -0.57 -7.37
C ALA A 44 7.39 -0.88 -5.90
N CYS A 45 6.39 -0.23 -5.29
CA CYS A 45 5.99 -0.52 -3.91
C CYS A 45 5.48 -1.96 -3.75
N TYR A 46 4.73 -2.49 -4.72
CA TYR A 46 4.21 -3.85 -4.68
C TYR A 46 5.34 -4.89 -4.79
N GLN A 47 6.32 -4.67 -5.67
CA GLN A 47 7.53 -5.50 -5.74
C GLN A 47 8.30 -5.50 -4.42
N LEU A 48 8.47 -4.34 -3.80
CA LEU A 48 9.05 -4.22 -2.46
C LEU A 48 8.22 -5.00 -1.42
N THR A 49 6.89 -4.86 -1.42
CA THR A 49 5.99 -5.59 -0.51
C THR A 49 6.19 -7.10 -0.63
N LEU A 50 6.28 -7.65 -1.85
CA LEU A 50 6.50 -9.09 -2.05
C LEU A 50 7.87 -9.56 -1.54
N ALA A 51 8.92 -8.75 -1.68
CA ALA A 51 10.23 -9.10 -1.15
C ALA A 51 10.26 -9.03 0.38
N VAL A 52 9.66 -7.99 0.96
CA VAL A 52 9.51 -7.86 2.42
C VAL A 52 8.70 -9.00 3.00
N HIS A 53 7.65 -9.49 2.34
CA HIS A 53 6.89 -10.66 2.79
C HIS A 53 7.81 -11.88 2.99
N ARG A 54 8.63 -12.20 1.99
CA ARG A 54 9.56 -13.33 2.05
C ARG A 54 10.57 -13.18 3.18
N LEU A 55 11.01 -11.96 3.46
CA LEU A 55 11.91 -11.67 4.57
C LEU A 55 11.19 -11.77 5.92
N ALA A 56 9.96 -11.25 6.01
CA ALA A 56 9.13 -11.28 7.20
C ALA A 56 8.81 -12.71 7.63
N GLU A 57 8.52 -13.61 6.69
CA GLU A 57 8.30 -15.05 6.97
C GLU A 57 9.51 -15.69 7.67
N LYS A 58 10.74 -15.37 7.23
CA LYS A 58 11.97 -15.88 7.88
C LYS A 58 12.24 -15.21 9.23
N LEU A 59 11.91 -13.93 9.33
CA LEU A 59 12.14 -13.13 10.52
C LEU A 59 11.15 -13.49 11.64
N GLU A 60 9.94 -13.96 11.32
CA GLU A 60 8.88 -14.27 12.27
C GLU A 60 9.31 -15.30 13.32
N GLU A 61 10.11 -16.31 12.94
CA GLU A 61 10.63 -17.32 13.85
C GLU A 61 11.62 -16.76 14.88
N ARG A 62 12.33 -15.68 14.52
CA ARG A 62 13.38 -15.06 15.35
C ARG A 62 12.86 -13.86 16.14
N ASP A 63 12.03 -13.04 15.51
CA ASP A 63 11.38 -11.86 16.08
C ASP A 63 10.07 -11.55 15.35
N ALA A 64 8.97 -12.09 15.87
CA ALA A 64 7.63 -11.85 15.35
C ALA A 64 7.19 -10.38 15.43
N THR A 65 7.73 -9.60 16.37
CA THR A 65 7.34 -8.20 16.54
C THR A 65 7.95 -7.34 15.44
N LEU A 66 9.26 -7.49 15.21
CA LEU A 66 9.95 -6.79 14.13
C LEU A 66 9.41 -7.22 12.77
N SER A 67 9.17 -8.53 12.58
CA SER A 67 8.53 -9.06 11.37
C SER A 67 7.17 -8.40 11.12
N GLY A 68 6.31 -8.35 12.15
CA GLY A 68 4.99 -7.73 12.05
C GLY A 68 5.04 -6.25 11.69
N HIS A 69 5.95 -5.48 12.29
CA HIS A 69 6.13 -4.05 11.97
C HIS A 69 6.64 -3.84 10.53
N LEU A 70 7.66 -4.59 10.11
CA LEU A 70 8.22 -4.51 8.77
C LEU A 70 7.17 -4.87 7.71
N TRP A 71 6.40 -5.93 7.96
CA TRP A 71 5.31 -6.34 7.08
C TRP A 71 4.19 -5.31 6.99
N ALA A 72 3.75 -4.76 8.12
CA ALA A 72 2.70 -3.74 8.16
C ALA A 72 3.11 -2.47 7.40
N ALA A 73 4.36 -2.01 7.56
CA ALA A 73 4.88 -0.86 6.82
C ALA A 73 4.90 -1.14 5.30
N ALA A 74 5.34 -2.31 4.88
CA ALA A 74 5.34 -2.71 3.47
C ALA A 74 3.95 -2.81 2.85
N LEU A 75 2.95 -3.32 3.58
CA LEU A 75 1.55 -3.30 3.15
C LEU A 75 0.99 -1.88 3.07
N CYS A 76 1.35 -1.01 4.01
CA CYS A 76 0.95 0.39 3.98
C CYS A 76 1.46 1.08 2.71
N ALA A 77 2.74 0.89 2.36
CA ALA A 77 3.36 1.54 1.20
C ALA A 77 2.58 1.34 -0.11
N SER A 78 2.26 0.08 -0.46
CA SER A 78 1.55 -0.25 -1.71
C SER A 78 0.04 0.04 -1.63
N SER A 79 -0.63 -0.29 -0.51
CA SER A 79 -2.09 -0.11 -0.38
C SER A 79 -2.52 1.35 -0.39
N ARG A 80 -1.67 2.27 0.08
CA ARG A 80 -1.96 3.72 0.07
C ARG A 80 -1.97 4.29 -1.33
N ILE A 81 -1.11 3.82 -2.24
CA ILE A 81 -1.15 4.22 -3.66
C ILE A 81 -2.45 3.72 -4.29
N ALA A 82 -2.80 2.44 -4.08
CA ALA A 82 -4.04 1.88 -4.61
C ALA A 82 -5.28 2.65 -4.13
N ARG A 83 -5.39 2.90 -2.82
CA ARG A 83 -6.45 3.74 -2.24
C ARG A 83 -6.46 5.14 -2.84
N GLY A 84 -5.28 5.74 -2.95
CA GLY A 84 -5.05 7.07 -3.49
C GLY A 84 -5.62 7.24 -4.89
N SER A 85 -5.36 6.26 -5.77
CA SER A 85 -5.85 6.24 -7.15
C SER A 85 -7.38 6.26 -7.25
N GLY A 86 -8.07 5.72 -6.25
CA GLY A 86 -9.53 5.71 -6.17
C GLY A 86 -10.15 7.07 -5.83
N PHE A 87 -9.35 8.03 -5.33
CA PHE A 87 -9.85 9.37 -5.07
C PHE A 87 -9.95 10.18 -6.37
N ARG A 88 -11.09 10.84 -6.57
CA ARG A 88 -11.28 11.86 -7.62
C ARG A 88 -10.68 13.23 -7.25
N ASN A 89 -9.79 13.27 -6.26
CA ASN A 89 -9.20 14.49 -5.70
C ASN A 89 -7.69 14.31 -5.57
N ARG A 90 -6.93 15.14 -6.31
CA ARG A 90 -5.47 15.11 -6.33
C ARG A 90 -4.84 15.35 -4.97
N ARG A 91 -5.40 16.25 -4.15
CA ARG A 91 -4.88 16.53 -2.79
C ARG A 91 -5.04 15.31 -1.88
N MET A 92 -6.18 14.62 -1.97
CA MET A 92 -6.40 13.38 -1.21
C MET A 92 -5.48 12.25 -1.69
N PHE A 93 -5.22 12.17 -3.00
CA PHE A 93 -4.24 11.24 -3.53
C PHE A 93 -2.84 11.58 -3.04
N ALA A 94 -2.40 12.83 -3.13
CA ALA A 94 -1.10 13.28 -2.62
C ALA A 94 -0.91 12.92 -1.14
N ALA A 95 -1.91 13.17 -0.30
CA ALA A 95 -1.89 12.79 1.12
C ALA A 95 -1.82 11.26 1.35
N CYS A 96 -2.22 10.44 0.38
CA CYS A 96 -1.98 8.99 0.44
C CYS A 96 -0.56 8.63 0.03
N VAL A 97 -0.03 9.28 -1.01
CA VAL A 97 1.36 9.09 -1.44
C VAL A 97 2.34 9.56 -0.34
N ASP A 98 2.04 10.65 0.38
CA ASP A 98 2.82 11.08 1.54
C ASP A 98 2.89 9.99 2.61
N ARG A 99 1.79 9.30 2.89
CA ARG A 99 1.80 8.15 3.81
C ARG A 99 2.60 6.97 3.27
N THR A 100 2.65 6.77 1.95
CA THR A 100 3.56 5.80 1.34
C THR A 100 5.01 6.17 1.62
N LEU A 101 5.39 7.45 1.48
CA LEU A 101 6.75 7.92 1.77
C LEU A 101 7.14 7.73 3.24
N SER A 102 6.21 7.99 4.17
CA SER A 102 6.41 7.67 5.59
C SER A 102 6.63 6.17 5.81
N ALA A 103 5.80 5.32 5.20
CA ALA A 103 5.94 3.86 5.32
C ALA A 103 7.26 3.34 4.73
N LEU A 104 7.78 3.92 3.65
CA LEU A 104 9.10 3.56 3.11
C LEU A 104 10.24 3.91 4.07
N SER A 105 10.10 5.01 4.82
CA SER A 105 11.06 5.39 5.87
C SER A 105 11.01 4.41 7.04
N GLU A 106 9.81 3.97 7.44
CA GLU A 106 9.63 2.93 8.46
C GLU A 106 10.23 1.59 8.03
N ILE A 107 10.04 1.15 6.78
CA ILE A 107 10.67 -0.07 6.24
C ILE A 107 12.19 0.02 6.37
N SER A 108 12.78 1.15 5.97
CA SER A 108 14.23 1.35 6.04
C SER A 108 14.73 1.26 7.49
N TYR A 109 14.02 1.91 8.42
CA TYR A 109 14.35 1.83 9.85
C TYR A 109 14.30 0.40 10.40
N TYR A 110 13.21 -0.35 10.15
CA TYR A 110 13.09 -1.72 10.65
C TYR A 110 14.10 -2.68 10.00
N LEU A 111 14.43 -2.46 8.73
CA LEU A 111 15.44 -3.22 8.01
C LEU A 111 16.83 -2.99 8.62
N ASP A 112 17.22 -1.74 8.89
CA ASP A 112 18.48 -1.40 9.52
C ASP A 112 18.57 -1.94 10.95
N MET A 113 17.46 -1.85 11.70
CA MET A 113 17.37 -2.42 13.04
C MET A 113 17.58 -3.94 13.03
N GLY A 114 16.89 -4.66 12.14
CA GLY A 114 17.05 -6.11 12.01
C GLY A 114 18.44 -6.53 11.54
N TYR A 115 19.08 -5.74 10.67
CA TYR A 115 20.46 -5.96 10.26
C TYR A 115 21.46 -5.74 11.41
N ALA A 116 21.30 -4.64 12.16
CA ALA A 116 22.15 -4.32 13.31
C ALA A 116 22.06 -5.38 14.43
N MET A 117 20.90 -6.03 14.59
CA MET A 117 20.70 -7.13 15.53
C MET A 117 21.16 -8.49 15.00
N GLY A 118 21.69 -8.56 13.77
CA GLY A 118 22.12 -9.82 13.14
C GLY A 118 20.96 -10.76 12.77
N LEU A 119 19.73 -10.26 12.71
CA LEU A 119 18.55 -11.04 12.33
C LEU A 119 18.39 -11.16 10.82
N ILE A 120 18.85 -10.15 10.08
CA ILE A 120 18.74 -10.03 8.62
C ILE A 120 20.13 -10.16 8.00
N ALA A 121 20.27 -11.00 6.97
CA ALA A 121 21.54 -11.14 6.27
C ALA A 121 21.87 -9.90 5.42
N LYS A 122 23.15 -9.65 5.18
CA LYS A 122 23.61 -8.51 4.37
C LYS A 122 22.99 -8.50 2.96
N ASP A 123 22.90 -9.65 2.31
CA ASP A 123 22.37 -9.76 0.94
C ASP A 123 20.86 -9.44 0.90
N GLU A 124 20.12 -9.88 1.92
CA GLU A 124 18.68 -9.57 2.07
C GLU A 124 18.47 -8.09 2.37
N HIS A 125 19.30 -7.50 3.24
CA HIS A 125 19.30 -6.06 3.52
C HIS A 125 19.50 -5.25 2.23
N GLN A 126 20.53 -5.58 1.45
CA GLN A 126 20.83 -4.88 0.18
C GLN A 126 19.74 -5.06 -0.89
N GLU A 127 19.12 -6.25 -0.99
CA GLU A 127 18.00 -6.48 -1.91
C GLU A 127 16.82 -5.55 -1.59
N ILE A 128 16.41 -5.52 -0.31
CA ILE A 128 15.28 -4.71 0.14
C ILE A 128 15.60 -3.22 0.03
N GLU A 129 16.83 -2.78 0.34
CA GLU A 129 17.26 -1.39 0.19
C GLU A 129 17.17 -0.92 -1.27
N SER A 130 17.65 -1.74 -2.21
CA SER A 130 17.57 -1.45 -3.66
C SER A 130 16.13 -1.34 -4.16
N LEU A 131 15.24 -2.23 -3.71
CA LEU A 131 13.81 -2.14 -3.97
C LEU A 131 13.19 -0.88 -3.33
N GLY A 132 13.58 -0.57 -2.11
CA GLY A 132 13.17 0.62 -1.35
C GLY A 132 13.51 1.91 -2.08
N GLY A 133 14.75 2.05 -2.57
CA GLY A 133 15.20 3.21 -3.35
C GLY A 133 14.37 3.41 -4.62
N ARG A 134 14.05 2.33 -5.35
CA ARG A 134 13.17 2.40 -6.53
C ARG A 134 11.74 2.83 -6.16
N ALA A 135 11.18 2.26 -5.09
CA ALA A 135 9.84 2.61 -4.60
C ALA A 135 9.77 4.07 -4.16
N LEU A 136 10.81 4.57 -3.49
CA LEU A 136 10.93 5.97 -3.08
C LEU A 136 10.97 6.90 -4.27
N PHE A 137 11.83 6.61 -5.26
CA PHE A 137 11.96 7.40 -6.48
C PHE A 137 10.62 7.59 -7.20
N TYR A 138 9.90 6.49 -7.47
CA TYR A 138 8.63 6.58 -8.19
C TYR A 138 7.52 7.22 -7.34
N SER A 139 7.52 7.01 -6.03
CA SER A 139 6.58 7.67 -5.11
C SER A 139 6.79 9.20 -5.07
N MET A 140 8.05 9.66 -5.03
CA MET A 140 8.38 11.09 -5.12
C MET A 140 7.98 11.67 -6.48
N LYS A 141 8.28 10.97 -7.58
CA LYS A 141 7.85 11.39 -8.93
C LYS A 141 6.33 11.55 -9.00
N LEU A 142 5.59 10.63 -8.40
CA LEU A 142 4.13 10.69 -8.33
C LEU A 142 3.65 11.90 -7.52
N VAL A 143 4.20 12.16 -6.33
CA VAL A 143 3.75 13.30 -5.49
C VAL A 143 4.01 14.64 -6.18
N MET A 144 5.17 14.79 -6.84
CA MET A 144 5.51 16.00 -7.61
C MET A 144 4.53 16.21 -8.77
N SER A 145 4.14 15.12 -9.46
CA SER A 145 3.15 15.16 -10.55
C SER A 145 1.75 15.55 -10.05
N LEU A 146 1.38 15.16 -8.83
CA LEU A 146 0.12 15.53 -8.20
C LEU A 146 0.10 16.99 -7.73
N ALA A 147 1.24 17.51 -7.27
CA ALA A 147 1.42 18.90 -6.84
C ALA A 147 1.41 19.90 -8.01
N GLY A 148 1.87 19.51 -9.20
CA GLY A 148 1.94 20.36 -10.40
C GLY A 148 0.61 20.68 -11.10
N GLY A 149 -0.55 20.60 -10.42
CA GLY A 149 -1.84 21.01 -10.97
C GLY A 149 -2.10 22.50 -10.75
N SER A 150 -2.14 23.29 -11.82
CA SER A 150 -2.46 24.72 -11.81
C SER A 150 -3.76 25.04 -11.02
N PRO A 151 -3.82 26.17 -10.28
CA PRO A 151 -5.06 26.76 -9.78
C PRO A 151 -5.77 27.58 -10.88
N ASP A 152 -6.13 26.98 -12.01
CA ASP A 152 -6.92 27.67 -13.05
C ASP A 152 -8.27 26.97 -13.25
N GLU A 153 -9.20 27.26 -12.35
CA GLU A 153 -10.62 27.34 -12.68
C GLU A 153 -11.00 28.82 -12.53
N PRO A 154 -11.27 29.56 -13.62
CA PRO A 154 -11.83 30.89 -13.50
C PRO A 154 -13.21 30.74 -12.87
N GLY A 155 -13.35 31.23 -11.64
CA GLY A 155 -14.66 31.32 -10.97
C GLY A 155 -15.67 32.01 -11.91
N PRO A 156 -16.96 31.65 -11.83
CA PRO A 156 -17.96 32.18 -12.75
C PRO A 156 -17.94 33.70 -12.72
N SER A 157 -17.69 34.30 -13.88
CA SER A 157 -17.75 35.74 -14.09
C SER A 157 -19.07 36.27 -13.52
N PRO A 158 -19.06 37.30 -12.66
CA PRO A 158 -20.29 37.93 -12.22
C PRO A 158 -20.97 38.53 -13.45
N LEU A 159 -22.15 37.99 -13.77
CA LEU A 159 -23.04 38.51 -14.80
C LEU A 159 -23.23 40.02 -14.60
N GLY A 160 -23.15 40.71 -15.74
CA GLY A 160 -23.16 42.16 -15.85
C GLY A 160 -24.34 42.84 -15.17
N ARG A 161 -24.09 44.09 -14.80
CA ARG A 161 -25.10 45.10 -14.48
C ARG A 161 -25.17 46.09 -15.63
#